data_AF-A0A6A3BM90-F1
#
_entry.id   AF-A0A6A3BM90-F1
#
_cell.length_a   1.000
_cell.length_b   1.000
_cell.length_c   1.000
_cell.angle_alpha   90.00
_cell.angle_beta   90.00
_cell.angle_gamma   90.00
#
_symmetry.space_group_name_H-M   'P 1'
#
loop_
_entity.id
_entity.type
_entity.pdbx_description
1 polymer ?
#
loop_
_entity_poly.entity_id
_entity_poly.type
_entity_poly.pdbx_seq_one_letter_code
_entity_poly.pdbx_strand_id
1 'polypeptide(L)'
;MSLHFGNIPILVLSSADVSREITKTYDLTFINRPKLSFFQILLYDYKDIHEYWRQMRSICVLNLLSNKRVQFFRAIIEEETALVLENVQKSSSFGFLENLSKLFSMTTNNIIGRIALVRKYSEDTSKFKKLLREYTELLSTSDVGDYLPWVAWVSHVNGFKAES
;
A
#
# COMPACT_ATOMS: atom_id res chain seq x y z
N MET A 1 -23.01 -11.17 -0.02
CA MET A 1 -22.98 -11.69 1.37
C MET A 1 -22.94 -10.49 2.31
N SER A 2 -23.68 -10.50 3.44
CA SER A 2 -23.64 -9.41 4.43
C SER A 2 -23.02 -9.94 5.72
N LEU A 3 -22.07 -9.19 6.27
CA LEU A 3 -21.35 -9.49 7.52
C LEU A 3 -21.50 -8.31 8.49
N HIS A 4 -21.25 -8.56 9.77
CA HIS A 4 -21.15 -7.49 10.77
C HIS A 4 -19.78 -7.59 11.44
N PHE A 5 -18.98 -6.54 11.33
CA PHE A 5 -17.74 -6.41 12.09
C PHE A 5 -18.03 -5.52 13.28
N GLY A 6 -18.32 -6.16 14.42
CA GLY A 6 -18.89 -5.46 15.57
C GLY A 6 -20.21 -4.79 15.19
N ASN A 7 -20.27 -3.47 15.32
CA ASN A 7 -21.45 -2.68 15.00
C ASN A 7 -21.46 -2.15 13.54
N ILE A 8 -20.47 -2.51 12.72
CA ILE A 8 -20.35 -2.05 11.33
C ILE A 8 -20.90 -3.14 10.39
N PRO A 9 -21.99 -2.88 9.64
CA PRO A 9 -22.45 -3.77 8.58
C PRO A 9 -21.52 -3.67 7.37
N ILE A 10 -21.13 -4.83 6.82
CA ILE A 10 -20.24 -4.96 5.67
C ILE A 10 -20.91 -5.79 4.60
N LEU A 11 -21.08 -5.19 3.41
CA LEU A 11 -21.54 -5.89 2.22
C LEU A 11 -20.34 -6.43 1.43
N VAL A 12 -20.24 -7.75 1.34
CA VAL A 12 -19.23 -8.44 0.54
C VAL A 12 -19.79 -8.76 -0.84
N LEU A 13 -19.12 -8.22 -1.85
CA LEU A 13 -19.41 -8.43 -3.26
C LEU A 13 -18.54 -9.59 -3.79
N SER A 14 -19.16 -10.74 -4.02
CA SER A 14 -18.46 -11.96 -4.48
C SER A 14 -18.75 -12.31 -5.94
N SER A 15 -19.28 -11.36 -6.72
CA SER A 15 -19.54 -11.50 -8.16
C SER A 15 -18.83 -10.40 -8.95
N ALA A 16 -18.23 -10.78 -10.08
CA ALA A 16 -17.57 -9.87 -10.99
C ALA A 16 -18.56 -8.88 -11.62
N ASP A 17 -19.78 -9.33 -11.95
CA ASP A 17 -20.81 -8.50 -12.57
C ASP A 17 -21.27 -7.40 -11.61
N VAL A 18 -21.55 -7.77 -10.37
CA VAL A 18 -21.99 -6.82 -9.31
C VAL A 18 -20.85 -5.84 -8.97
N SER A 19 -19.62 -6.33 -8.87
CA SER A 19 -18.45 -5.47 -8.63
C SER A 19 -18.25 -4.47 -9.77
N ARG A 20 -18.46 -4.89 -11.03
CA ARG A 20 -18.39 -4.02 -12.20
C ARG A 20 -19.49 -2.98 -12.20
N GLU A 21 -20.72 -3.36 -11.87
CA GLU A 21 -21.85 -2.44 -11.80
C GLU A 21 -21.61 -1.36 -10.73
N ILE A 22 -21.16 -1.74 -9.54
CA ILE A 22 -20.85 -0.80 -8.46
C ILE A 22 -19.69 0.14 -8.84
N THR A 23 -18.64 -0.39 -9.47
CA THR A 23 -17.45 0.41 -9.83
C THR A 23 -17.59 1.24 -11.10
N LYS A 24 -18.59 0.98 -11.95
CA LYS A 24 -18.80 1.74 -13.21
C LYS A 24 -20.05 2.60 -13.21
N THR A 25 -21.14 2.10 -12.62
CA THR A 25 -22.45 2.77 -12.66
C THR A 25 -22.69 3.56 -11.38
N TYR A 26 -22.26 3.04 -10.24
CA TYR A 26 -22.48 3.64 -8.91
C TYR A 26 -21.18 4.10 -8.24
N ASP A 27 -20.15 4.40 -9.03
CA ASP A 27 -18.81 4.72 -8.53
C ASP A 27 -18.81 5.93 -7.59
N LEU A 28 -19.56 6.98 -7.93
CA LEU A 28 -19.73 8.17 -7.09
C LEU A 28 -20.44 7.88 -5.76
N THR A 29 -21.36 6.92 -5.72
CA THR A 29 -22.06 6.52 -4.49
C THR A 29 -21.12 5.77 -3.54
N PHE A 30 -20.21 4.95 -4.08
CA PHE A 30 -19.29 4.11 -3.32
C PHE A 30 -17.85 4.64 -3.28
N ILE A 31 -17.62 5.89 -3.66
CA ILE A 31 -16.28 6.48 -3.69
C ILE A 31 -15.70 6.70 -2.29
N ASN A 32 -16.59 6.94 -1.31
CA ASN A 32 -16.22 7.21 0.07
C ASN A 32 -15.47 6.03 0.69
N ARG A 33 -14.43 6.33 1.46
CA ARG A 33 -13.67 5.33 2.23
C ARG A 33 -14.23 5.26 3.66
N PRO A 34 -14.31 4.06 4.27
CA PRO A 34 -14.65 3.94 5.68
C PRO A 34 -13.70 4.77 6.53
N LYS A 35 -14.24 5.51 7.50
CA LYS A 35 -13.44 6.30 8.43
C LYS A 35 -12.93 5.39 9.55
N LEU A 36 -11.75 4.82 9.34
CA LEU A 36 -10.99 4.10 10.37
C LEU A 36 -10.03 5.07 11.08
N SER A 37 -9.83 4.90 12.37
CA SER A 37 -8.97 5.78 13.18
C SER A 37 -7.54 5.81 12.66
N PHE A 38 -7.05 4.67 12.16
CA PHE A 38 -5.72 4.56 11.58
C PHE A 38 -5.49 5.46 10.36
N PHE A 39 -6.42 5.39 9.38
CA PHE A 39 -6.35 6.18 8.16
C PHE A 39 -6.54 7.67 8.43
N GLN A 40 -7.19 8.04 9.55
CA GLN A 40 -7.26 9.43 9.97
C GLN A 40 -5.87 10.01 10.27
N ILE A 41 -5.00 9.24 10.93
CA ILE A 41 -3.63 9.65 11.24
C ILE A 41 -2.78 9.67 9.96
N LEU A 42 -2.84 8.61 9.15
CA LEU A 42 -2.01 8.50 7.96
C LEU A 42 -2.38 9.46 6.83
N LEU A 43 -3.67 9.73 6.65
CA LEU A 43 -4.20 10.48 5.50
C LEU A 43 -4.59 11.90 5.88
N TYR A 44 -3.92 12.45 6.91
CA TYR A 44 -4.11 13.82 7.40
C TYR A 44 -5.59 14.18 7.57
N ASP A 45 -6.32 13.38 8.35
CA ASP A 45 -7.75 13.51 8.58
C ASP A 45 -8.60 13.40 7.30
N TYR A 46 -8.19 12.54 6.35
CA TYR A 46 -8.84 12.32 5.06
C TYR A 46 -8.93 13.57 4.16
N LYS A 47 -8.25 14.67 4.52
CA LYS A 47 -8.25 15.92 3.73
C LYS A 47 -7.75 15.67 2.31
N ASP A 48 -6.85 14.71 2.14
CA ASP A 48 -6.29 14.32 0.85
C ASP A 48 -7.25 13.53 -0.04
N ILE A 49 -8.37 12.99 0.48
CA ILE A 49 -9.26 12.04 -0.23
C ILE A 49 -10.46 12.73 -0.91
N HIS A 50 -10.79 13.96 -0.54
CA HIS A 50 -11.97 14.65 -1.08
C HIS A 50 -11.69 15.36 -2.43
N GLU A 51 -11.46 16.67 -2.42
CA GLU A 51 -11.32 17.44 -3.66
C GLU A 51 -9.90 17.37 -4.24
N TYR A 52 -8.90 17.30 -3.36
CA TYR A 52 -7.49 17.21 -3.73
C TYR A 52 -7.12 15.87 -4.38
N TRP A 53 -7.77 14.77 -3.98
CA TRP A 53 -7.47 13.43 -4.49
C TRP A 53 -7.55 13.32 -6.00
N ARG A 54 -8.60 13.90 -6.60
CA ARG A 54 -8.80 13.84 -8.05
C ARG A 54 -7.69 14.58 -8.80
N GLN A 55 -7.25 15.72 -8.28
CA GLN A 55 -6.16 16.50 -8.85
C GLN A 55 -4.83 15.75 -8.70
N MET A 56 -4.53 15.25 -7.51
CA MET A 56 -3.31 14.49 -7.23
C MET A 56 -3.25 13.21 -8.09
N ARG A 57 -4.36 12.48 -8.20
CA ARG A 57 -4.47 11.32 -9.09
C ARG A 57 -4.19 11.68 -10.54
N SER A 58 -4.75 12.78 -11.03
CA SER A 58 -4.49 13.27 -12.39
C SER A 58 -3.00 13.54 -12.61
N ILE A 59 -2.35 14.24 -11.66
CA ILE A 59 -0.92 14.54 -11.69
C ILE A 59 -0.10 13.24 -11.72
N CYS A 60 -0.39 12.29 -10.84
CA CYS A 60 0.30 10.99 -10.79
C CYS A 60 0.14 10.21 -12.10
N VAL A 61 -1.07 10.15 -12.65
CA VAL A 61 -1.33 9.43 -13.91
C VAL A 61 -0.56 10.06 -15.08
N LEU A 62 -0.55 11.38 -15.18
CA LEU A 62 0.12 12.07 -16.28
C LEU A 62 1.64 12.07 -16.14
N ASN A 63 2.15 12.30 -14.94
CA ASN A 63 3.57 12.57 -14.72
C ASN A 63 4.39 11.38 -14.24
N LEU A 64 3.77 10.38 -13.63
CA LEU A 64 4.46 9.21 -13.05
C LEU A 64 4.06 7.91 -13.74
N LEU A 65 2.78 7.75 -14.07
CA LEU A 65 2.20 6.48 -14.54
C LEU A 65 1.78 6.51 -16.02
N SER A 66 2.18 7.53 -16.78
CA SER A 66 1.86 7.61 -18.21
C SER A 66 2.69 6.62 -19.02
N ASN A 67 2.18 6.18 -20.18
CA ASN A 67 2.90 5.25 -21.06
C ASN A 67 4.33 5.71 -21.39
N LYS A 68 4.52 7.03 -21.58
CA LYS A 68 5.85 7.62 -21.82
C LYS A 68 6.78 7.41 -20.62
N ARG A 69 6.29 7.59 -19.40
CA ARG A 69 7.06 7.39 -18.17
C ARG A 69 7.34 5.92 -17.91
N VAL A 70 6.37 5.04 -18.13
CA VAL A 70 6.57 3.59 -18.03
C VAL A 70 7.65 3.12 -19.00
N GLN A 71 7.66 3.62 -20.25
CA GLN A 71 8.73 3.32 -21.21
C GLN A 71 10.07 3.91 -20.77
N PHE A 72 10.08 5.13 -20.23
CA PHE A 72 11.30 5.76 -19.71
C PHE A 72 11.93 4.96 -18.56
N PHE A 73 11.11 4.39 -17.66
CA PHE A 73 11.60 3.57 -16.54
C PHE A 73 11.91 2.12 -16.92
N ARG A 74 11.66 1.69 -18.17
CA ARG A 74 11.86 0.31 -18.61
C ARG A 74 13.29 -0.17 -18.36
N ALA A 75 14.30 0.64 -18.67
CA ALA A 75 15.69 0.27 -18.48
C ALA A 75 16.02 -0.06 -17.01
N ILE A 76 15.43 0.67 -16.06
CA ILE A 76 15.60 0.41 -14.62
C ILE A 76 15.00 -0.95 -14.25
N ILE A 77 13.81 -1.24 -14.76
CA ILE A 77 13.13 -2.51 -14.50
C ILE A 77 13.95 -3.67 -15.08
N GLU A 78 14.39 -3.55 -16.33
CA GLU A 78 15.21 -4.57 -17.00
C GLU A 78 16.51 -4.83 -16.24
N GLU A 79 17.22 -3.79 -15.80
CA GLU A 79 18.44 -3.93 -15.00
C GLU A 79 18.18 -4.66 -13.67
N GLU A 80 17.16 -4.26 -12.90
CA GLU A 80 16.84 -4.92 -11.63
C GLU A 80 16.35 -6.37 -11.84
N THR A 81 15.65 -6.66 -12.94
CA THR A 81 15.25 -8.04 -13.28
C THR A 81 16.43 -8.92 -13.69
N ALA A 82 17.41 -8.37 -14.40
CA ALA A 82 18.63 -9.10 -14.75
C ALA A 82 19.41 -9.51 -13.50
N LEU A 83 19.51 -8.62 -12.50
CA LEU A 83 20.14 -8.91 -11.21
C LEU A 83 19.41 -10.02 -10.44
N VAL A 84 18.06 -10.05 -10.51
CA VAL A 84 17.26 -11.14 -9.91
C VAL A 84 17.59 -12.47 -10.57
N LEU A 85 17.62 -12.53 -11.90
CA LEU A 85 17.93 -13.75 -12.64
C LEU A 85 19.35 -14.25 -12.32
N GLU A 86 20.32 -13.35 -12.25
CA GLU A 86 21.70 -13.69 -11.88
C GLU A 86 21.79 -14.28 -10.46
N ASN A 87 21.08 -13.67 -9.49
CA ASN A 87 21.04 -14.18 -8.11
C ASN A 87 20.42 -15.57 -8.03
N VAL A 88 19.27 -15.78 -8.67
CA VAL A 88 18.59 -17.08 -8.71
C VAL A 88 19.47 -18.14 -9.36
N GLN A 89 20.14 -17.81 -10.48
CA GLN A 89 21.04 -18.74 -11.17
C GLN A 89 22.24 -19.13 -10.29
N LYS A 90 22.84 -18.16 -9.58
CA LYS A 90 23.91 -18.43 -8.63
C LYS A 90 23.43 -19.32 -7.48
N SER A 91 22.35 -18.95 -6.81
CA SER A 91 21.78 -19.72 -5.70
C SER A 91 21.44 -21.16 -6.13
N SER A 92 20.86 -21.35 -7.31
CA SER A 92 20.62 -22.68 -7.88
C SER A 92 21.91 -23.46 -8.11
N SER A 93 22.96 -22.82 -8.64
CA SER A 93 24.25 -23.46 -8.90
C SER A 93 24.97 -23.90 -7.62
N PHE A 94 24.80 -23.16 -6.52
CA PHE A 94 25.35 -23.49 -5.20
C PHE A 94 24.43 -24.36 -4.34
N GLY A 95 23.26 -24.77 -4.86
CA GLY A 95 22.28 -25.57 -4.12
C GLY A 95 21.64 -24.83 -2.93
N PHE A 96 21.67 -23.50 -2.92
CA PHE A 96 21.13 -22.68 -1.84
C PHE A 96 19.64 -22.39 -2.08
N LEU A 97 18.82 -22.55 -1.04
CA LEU A 97 17.40 -22.20 -1.08
C LEU A 97 17.25 -20.68 -0.91
N GLU A 98 16.87 -20.00 -1.99
CA GLU A 98 16.63 -18.55 -1.96
C GLU A 98 15.17 -18.23 -1.56
N ASN A 99 14.99 -17.26 -0.66
CA ASN A 99 13.67 -16.75 -0.31
C ASN A 99 13.19 -15.77 -1.40
N LEU A 100 12.42 -16.28 -2.36
CA LEU A 100 11.90 -15.48 -3.48
C LEU A 100 10.99 -14.33 -3.04
N SER A 101 10.23 -14.49 -1.95
CA SER A 101 9.38 -13.41 -1.43
C SER A 101 10.22 -12.20 -0.99
N LYS A 102 11.33 -12.46 -0.27
CA LYS A 102 12.28 -11.42 0.12
C LYS A 102 12.98 -10.80 -1.09
N LEU A 103 13.36 -11.62 -2.07
CA LEU A 103 14.00 -11.16 -3.30
C LEU A 103 13.09 -10.22 -4.09
N PHE A 104 11.86 -10.64 -4.42
CA PHE A 104 10.92 -9.81 -5.16
C PHE A 104 10.50 -8.54 -4.40
N SER A 105 10.35 -8.63 -3.07
CA SER A 105 10.09 -7.45 -2.24
C SER A 105 11.25 -6.45 -2.30
N MET A 106 12.51 -6.92 -2.25
CA MET A 106 13.69 -6.07 -2.38
C MET A 106 13.76 -5.42 -3.77
N THR A 107 13.58 -6.20 -4.83
CA THR A 107 13.60 -5.72 -6.23
C THR A 107 12.54 -4.67 -6.48
N THR A 108 11.31 -4.90 -6.02
CA THR A 108 10.22 -3.92 -6.17
C THR A 108 10.55 -2.61 -5.47
N ASN A 109 11.07 -2.69 -4.23
CA ASN A 109 11.50 -1.50 -3.50
C ASN A 109 12.71 -0.80 -4.14
N ASN A 110 13.64 -1.54 -4.75
CA ASN A 110 14.76 -0.96 -5.51
C ASN A 110 14.27 -0.19 -6.73
N ILE A 111 13.36 -0.77 -7.52
CA ILE A 111 12.77 -0.11 -8.69
C ILE A 111 12.05 1.18 -8.25
N ILE A 112 11.19 1.11 -7.23
CA ILE A 112 10.46 2.27 -6.71
C ILE A 112 11.44 3.32 -6.17
N GLY A 113 12.45 2.91 -5.40
CA GLY A 113 13.46 3.82 -4.86
C GLY A 113 14.23 4.54 -5.96
N ARG A 114 14.63 3.84 -7.02
CA ARG A 114 15.34 4.44 -8.15
C ARG A 114 14.46 5.42 -8.93
N ILE A 115 13.17 5.10 -9.10
CA ILE A 115 12.22 5.96 -9.82
C ILE A 115 11.85 7.21 -8.99
N ALA A 116 11.52 7.03 -7.71
CA ALA A 116 10.96 8.09 -6.87
C ALA A 116 12.02 8.87 -6.09
N LEU A 117 13.12 8.23 -5.70
CA LEU A 117 14.14 8.79 -4.80
C LEU A 117 15.55 8.83 -5.42
N VAL A 118 15.70 8.37 -6.67
CA VAL A 118 16.99 8.31 -7.39
C VAL A 118 18.06 7.51 -6.63
N ARG A 119 17.65 6.54 -5.80
CA ARG A 119 18.54 5.69 -4.99
C ARG A 119 17.98 4.29 -4.83
N LYS A 120 18.81 3.25 -4.73
CA LYS A 120 18.29 1.89 -4.49
C LYS A 120 17.85 1.75 -3.03
N TYR A 121 16.75 1.02 -2.81
CA TYR A 121 16.32 0.66 -1.47
C TYR A 121 17.36 -0.23 -0.78
N SER A 122 17.99 -1.17 -1.48
CA SER A 122 19.02 -2.06 -0.93
C SER A 122 20.22 -1.31 -0.35
N GLU A 123 20.64 -0.22 -1.01
CA GLU A 123 21.74 0.67 -0.58
C GLU A 123 21.37 1.52 0.64
N ASP A 124 20.07 1.70 0.90
CA ASP A 124 19.57 2.54 1.96
C ASP A 124 19.71 1.84 3.33
N THR A 125 20.72 2.19 4.12
CA THR A 125 20.88 1.72 5.52
C THR A 125 20.13 2.60 6.53
N SER A 126 19.32 3.55 6.05
CA SER A 126 18.80 4.65 6.85
C SER A 126 17.47 4.37 7.57
N LYS A 127 17.03 5.41 8.30
CA LYS A 127 15.69 5.56 8.89
C LYS A 127 14.55 5.24 7.91
N PHE A 128 14.74 5.39 6.60
CA PHE A 128 13.69 5.16 5.60
C PHE A 128 13.18 3.71 5.58
N LYS A 129 14.07 2.71 5.64
CA LYS A 129 13.65 1.29 5.73
C LYS A 129 12.84 1.00 6.99
N LYS A 130 13.27 1.59 8.11
CA LYS A 130 12.58 1.47 9.39
C LYS A 130 11.18 2.10 9.32
N LEU A 131 11.08 3.32 8.78
CA LEU A 131 9.81 4.02 8.59
C LEU A 131 8.87 3.27 7.64
N LEU A 132 9.36 2.72 6.53
CA LEU A 132 8.52 1.92 5.62
C LEU A 132 7.98 0.66 6.30
N ARG A 133 8.81 -0.02 7.10
CA ARG A 133 8.36 -1.19 7.86
C ARG A 133 7.29 -0.81 8.90
N GLU A 134 7.56 0.22 9.71
CA GLU A 134 6.60 0.73 10.70
C GLU A 134 5.30 1.16 10.01
N TYR A 135 5.39 1.83 8.85
CA TYR A 135 4.23 2.20 8.04
C TYR A 135 3.42 0.99 7.56
N THR A 136 4.08 -0.08 7.10
CA THR A 136 3.38 -1.32 6.69
C THR A 136 2.77 -2.08 7.86
N GLU A 137 3.44 -2.11 9.01
CA GLU A 137 2.91 -2.71 10.24
C GLU A 137 1.65 -1.96 10.67
N LEU A 138 1.74 -0.63 10.69
CA LEU A 138 0.63 0.26 10.98
C LEU A 138 -0.55 0.07 10.00
N LEU A 139 -0.31 -0.07 8.69
CA LEU A 139 -1.36 -0.41 7.69
C LEU A 139 -2.06 -1.74 7.95
N SER A 140 -1.40 -2.69 8.62
CA SER A 140 -1.97 -3.99 8.96
C SER A 140 -2.67 -4.00 10.32
N THR A 141 -2.54 -2.94 11.12
CA THR A 141 -3.20 -2.82 12.41
C THR A 141 -4.61 -2.26 12.28
N SER A 142 -5.52 -2.77 13.11
CA SER A 142 -6.90 -2.33 13.19
C SER A 142 -7.24 -1.91 14.61
N ASP A 143 -7.85 -0.73 14.79
CA ASP A 143 -8.38 -0.30 16.08
C ASP A 143 -9.69 -1.03 16.35
N VAL A 144 -9.75 -1.79 17.44
CA VAL A 144 -10.97 -2.51 17.85
C VAL A 144 -12.09 -1.51 18.17
N GLY A 145 -11.74 -0.29 18.61
CA GLY A 145 -12.69 0.79 18.85
C GLY A 145 -13.43 1.24 17.59
N ASP A 146 -12.85 1.06 16.40
CA ASP A 146 -13.52 1.38 15.13
C ASP A 146 -14.74 0.49 14.91
N TYR A 147 -14.72 -0.76 15.41
CA TYR A 147 -15.79 -1.74 15.23
C TYR A 147 -16.70 -1.86 16.46
N LEU A 148 -16.15 -1.67 17.66
CA LEU A 148 -16.81 -1.86 18.95
C LEU A 148 -16.61 -0.59 19.82
N PRO A 149 -17.49 0.42 19.71
CA PRO A 149 -17.26 1.72 20.35
C PRO A 149 -17.09 1.66 21.87
N TRP A 150 -17.70 0.68 22.56
CA TRP A 150 -17.60 0.54 24.02
C TRP A 150 -16.23 0.06 24.50
N VAL A 151 -15.37 -0.47 23.63
CA VAL A 151 -13.96 -0.80 23.93
C VAL A 151 -12.98 0.17 23.29
N ALA A 152 -13.44 1.34 22.82
CA ALA A 152 -12.56 2.34 22.23
C ALA A 152 -11.47 2.83 23.19
N TRP A 153 -11.65 2.70 24.52
CA TRP A 153 -10.63 3.02 25.50
C TRP A 153 -9.34 2.19 25.35
N VAL A 154 -9.41 1.00 24.75
CA VAL A 154 -8.25 0.12 24.52
C VAL A 154 -7.19 0.81 23.66
N SER A 155 -7.61 1.66 22.71
CA SER A 155 -6.69 2.41 21.84
C SER A 155 -5.78 3.39 22.60
N HIS A 156 -6.17 3.80 23.81
CA HIS A 156 -5.36 4.68 24.66
C HIS A 156 -4.31 3.90 25.46
N VAL A 157 -4.58 2.64 25.79
CA VAL A 157 -3.69 1.80 26.61
C VAL A 157 -2.67 1.05 25.75
N ASN A 158 -3.02 0.70 24.51
CA ASN A 158 -2.12 0.01 23.58
C ASN A 158 -1.22 0.96 22.76
N GLY A 159 -1.30 2.27 23.00
CA GLY A 159 -0.50 3.28 22.31
C GLY A 159 -0.96 3.63 20.89
N PHE A 160 -2.12 3.13 20.44
CA PHE A 160 -2.65 3.41 19.10
C PHE A 160 -3.10 4.86 18.93
N LYS A 161 -3.68 5.43 19.99
CA LYS A 161 -4.00 6.86 20.13
C LYS A 161 -3.17 7.46 21.26
N ALA A 162 -1.85 7.25 21.22
CA ALA A 162 -0.96 7.99 22.10
C ALA A 162 -1.10 9.49 21.78
N GLU A 163 -1.48 10.28 22.78
CA GLU A 163 -1.64 11.72 22.68
C GLU A 163 -0.31 12.34 22.20
N SER A 164 -0.37 13.04 21.06
CA SER A 164 0.68 13.97 20.61
C SER A 164 0.50 15.33 21.26
#